data_AF-A0A8J7XUP5-F1
#
_entry.id   AF-A0A8J7XUP5-F1
#
_cell.length_a   1.000
_cell.length_b   1.000
_cell.length_c   1.000
_cell.angle_alpha   90.00
_cell.angle_beta   90.00
_cell.angle_gamma   90.00
#
_symmetry.space_group_name_H-M   'P 1'
#
loop_
_entity.id
_entity.type
_entity.pdbx_description
1 polymer ?
#
loop_
_entity_poly.entity_id
_entity_poly.type
_entity_poly.pdbx_seq_one_letter_code
_entity_poly.pdbx_strand_id
1 'polypeptide(L)'
;MMRKYSFELEIVEGKCQYYKVGQKFKYPEDKAQICSWLMDSANSMIRVLQYGGTLPWTYKGTLYEKEIDSKGITTEYVRCPDPTEAGVVLKITRRKIEGPKKRVLP
;
A
#
# COMPACT_ATOMS: atom_id res chain seq x y z
N MET A 1 6.71 15.77 12.90
CA MET A 1 6.18 16.06 11.55
C MET A 1 4.83 15.35 11.40
N MET A 2 3.77 16.06 11.03
CA MET A 2 2.42 15.48 10.89
C MET A 2 2.35 14.62 9.63
N ARG A 3 1.89 13.37 9.73
CA ARG A 3 1.74 12.50 8.55
C ARG A 3 0.68 13.09 7.62
N LYS A 4 1.02 13.26 6.34
CA LYS A 4 0.07 13.74 5.30
C LYS A 4 -0.80 12.60 4.75
N TYR A 5 -0.33 11.37 4.89
CA TYR A 5 -0.94 10.18 4.31
C TYR A 5 -0.96 9.03 5.30
N SER A 6 -2.00 8.20 5.21
CA SER A 6 -2.10 6.90 5.87
C SER A 6 -1.95 5.78 4.83
N PHE A 7 -1.48 4.63 5.30
CA PHE A 7 -1.18 3.47 4.46
C PHE A 7 -1.83 2.21 5.00
N GLU A 8 -2.48 1.49 4.11
CA GLU A 8 -2.99 0.14 4.35
C GLU A 8 -2.33 -0.78 3.33
N LEU A 9 -1.77 -1.87 3.80
CA LEU A 9 -1.14 -2.90 2.97
C LEU A 9 -2.02 -4.15 3.02
N GLU A 10 -2.29 -4.77 1.89
CA GLU A 10 -3.20 -5.92 1.78
C GLU A 10 -2.61 -7.01 0.89
N ILE A 11 -2.65 -8.26 1.35
CA ILE A 11 -2.27 -9.41 0.53
C ILE A 11 -3.43 -9.73 -0.42
N VAL A 12 -3.23 -9.57 -1.73
CA VAL A 12 -4.29 -9.76 -2.73
C VAL A 12 -4.14 -11.05 -3.53
N GLU A 13 -2.96 -11.67 -3.49
CA GLU A 13 -2.66 -12.92 -4.19
C GLU A 13 -1.55 -13.66 -3.45
N GLY A 14 -1.50 -14.97 -3.64
CA GLY A 14 -0.38 -15.83 -3.25
C GLY A 14 -0.77 -16.99 -2.33
N LYS A 15 0.17 -17.91 -2.16
CA LYS A 15 0.06 -19.14 -1.37
C LYS A 15 1.33 -19.37 -0.57
N CYS A 16 1.70 -18.41 0.28
CA CYS A 16 2.76 -18.64 1.26
C CYS A 16 2.15 -19.04 2.61
N GLN A 17 2.90 -19.80 3.41
CA GLN A 17 2.42 -20.31 4.71
C GLN A 17 2.21 -19.21 5.78
N TYR A 18 2.79 -18.02 5.59
CA TYR A 18 2.75 -16.94 6.57
C TYR A 18 1.67 -15.88 6.31
N TYR A 19 1.14 -15.82 5.09
CA TYR A 19 0.16 -14.81 4.67
C TYR A 19 -1.11 -15.43 4.12
N LYS A 20 -2.24 -14.76 4.39
CA LYS A 20 -3.53 -15.10 3.81
C LYS A 20 -4.00 -13.99 2.88
N VAL A 21 -4.62 -14.35 1.76
CA VAL A 21 -5.30 -13.38 0.90
C VAL A 21 -6.38 -12.66 1.73
N GLY A 22 -6.44 -11.33 1.59
CA GLY A 22 -7.27 -10.42 2.39
C GLY A 22 -6.65 -10.00 3.72
N GLN A 23 -5.47 -10.50 4.10
CA GLN A 23 -4.76 -10.04 5.29
C GLN A 23 -4.29 -8.60 5.11
N LYS A 24 -4.56 -7.76 6.12
CA LYS A 24 -4.28 -6.32 6.09
C LYS A 24 -3.31 -5.91 7.19
N PHE A 25 -2.50 -4.90 6.89
CA PHE A 25 -1.52 -4.30 7.80
C PHE A 25 -1.62 -2.78 7.73
N LYS A 26 -1.56 -2.11 8.89
CA LYS A 26 -1.42 -0.66 8.97
C LYS A 26 0.06 -0.32 8.91
N TYR A 27 0.47 0.55 7.98
CA TYR A 27 1.87 0.96 7.88
C TYR A 27 2.08 2.38 8.43
N PRO A 28 3.11 2.59 9.28
CA PRO A 28 4.18 1.66 9.68
C PRO A 28 3.91 0.84 10.96
N GLU A 29 2.73 0.92 11.56
CA GLU A 29 2.43 0.31 12.87
C GLU A 29 2.66 -1.21 12.89
N ASP A 30 2.24 -1.90 11.83
CA ASP A 30 2.30 -3.35 11.68
C ASP A 30 3.51 -3.80 10.84
N LYS A 31 4.48 -2.91 10.58
CA LYS A 31 5.64 -3.20 9.72
C LYS A 31 6.37 -4.48 10.12
N ALA A 32 6.52 -4.72 11.43
CA ALA A 32 7.23 -5.89 11.95
C ALA A 32 6.53 -7.24 11.65
N GLN A 33 5.25 -7.21 11.26
CA GLN A 33 4.49 -8.40 10.86
C GLN A 33 4.69 -8.77 9.38
N ILE A 34 5.39 -7.91 8.61
CA ILE A 34 5.69 -8.11 7.20
C ILE A 34 7.12 -8.65 7.10
N CYS A 35 7.30 -9.74 6.36
CA CYS A 35 8.59 -10.38 6.18
C CYS A 35 9.51 -9.44 5.41
N SER A 36 10.81 -9.52 5.69
CA SER A 36 11.79 -8.58 5.16
C SER A 36 11.78 -8.51 3.64
N TRP A 37 11.64 -9.64 2.93
CA TRP A 37 11.61 -9.65 1.46
C TRP A 37 10.43 -8.90 0.86
N LEU A 38 9.22 -9.11 1.40
CA LEU A 38 8.03 -8.44 0.92
C LEU A 38 8.08 -6.94 1.27
N MET A 39 8.55 -6.62 2.48
CA MET A 39 8.71 -5.24 2.93
C MET A 39 9.74 -4.48 2.10
N ASP A 40 10.90 -5.06 1.83
CA ASP A 40 11.96 -4.43 1.05
C ASP A 40 11.51 -4.16 -0.40
N SER A 41 10.76 -5.09 -0.98
CA SER A 41 10.17 -4.93 -2.31
C SER A 41 9.15 -3.77 -2.35
N ALA A 42 8.36 -3.59 -1.30
CA ALA A 42 7.38 -2.52 -1.18
C ALA A 42 7.98 -1.14 -0.81
N ASN A 43 9.16 -1.11 -0.19
CA ASN A 43 9.70 0.06 0.51
C ASN A 43 9.86 1.29 -0.40
N SER A 44 10.39 1.10 -1.61
CA SER A 44 10.58 2.20 -2.57
C SER A 44 9.26 2.82 -3.02
N MET A 45 8.23 2.00 -3.26
CA MET A 45 6.89 2.48 -3.62
C MET A 45 6.27 3.26 -2.47
N ILE A 46 6.33 2.71 -1.25
CA ILE A 46 5.82 3.37 -0.04
C ILE A 46 6.49 4.74 0.15
N ARG A 47 7.81 4.85 -0.05
CA ARG A 47 8.52 6.12 0.06
C ARG A 47 8.04 7.15 -0.95
N VAL A 48 7.91 6.77 -2.23
CA VAL A 48 7.38 7.68 -3.28
C VAL A 48 6.01 8.22 -2.87
N LEU A 49 5.11 7.32 -2.47
CA LEU A 49 3.76 7.68 -2.03
C LEU A 49 3.75 8.54 -0.75
N GLN A 50 4.67 8.28 0.18
CA GLN A 50 4.78 8.98 1.46
C GLN A 50 5.15 10.46 1.28
N TYR A 51 5.97 10.76 0.28
CA TYR A 51 6.34 12.13 -0.09
C TYR A 51 5.37 12.78 -1.09
N GLY A 52 4.24 12.14 -1.38
CA GLY A 52 3.17 12.68 -2.24
C GLY A 52 3.37 12.44 -3.73
N GLY A 53 4.39 11.67 -4.12
CA GLY A 53 4.55 11.21 -5.49
C GLY A 53 3.52 10.15 -5.86
N THR A 54 3.47 9.85 -7.16
CA THR A 54 2.71 8.74 -7.74
C THR A 54 3.58 8.07 -8.80
N LEU A 55 3.51 6.75 -8.90
CA LEU A 55 4.16 6.02 -9.99
C LEU A 55 3.24 5.98 -11.23
N PRO A 56 3.76 6.03 -12.46
CA PRO A 56 2.94 6.22 -13.66
C PRO A 56 2.24 4.95 -14.16
N TRP A 57 2.62 3.77 -13.67
CA TRP A 57 2.06 2.49 -14.13
C TRP A 57 0.65 2.29 -13.59
N THR A 58 -0.30 2.01 -14.49
CA THR A 58 -1.73 1.92 -14.18
C THR A 58 -2.31 0.51 -14.28
N TYR A 59 -1.65 -0.39 -14.99
CA TYR A 59 -2.06 -1.79 -15.18
C TYR A 59 -3.52 -1.96 -15.63
N LYS A 60 -4.00 -1.06 -16.51
CA LYS A 60 -5.39 -1.07 -17.01
C LYS A 60 -5.80 -2.43 -17.58
N GLY A 61 -6.99 -2.89 -17.23
CA GLY A 61 -7.54 -4.16 -17.69
C GLY A 61 -6.96 -5.40 -17.00
N THR A 62 -6.22 -5.22 -15.90
CA THR A 62 -5.68 -6.33 -15.10
C THR A 62 -6.28 -6.34 -13.69
N LEU A 63 -6.09 -7.43 -12.93
CA LEU A 63 -6.48 -7.51 -11.52
C LEU A 63 -5.73 -6.51 -10.62
N TYR A 64 -4.65 -5.91 -11.13
CA TYR A 64 -3.83 -4.93 -10.43
C TYR A 64 -4.07 -3.50 -10.93
N GLU A 65 -5.21 -3.25 -11.55
CA GLU A 65 -5.54 -1.90 -12.02
C GLU A 65 -5.47 -0.91 -10.86
N LYS A 66 -4.75 0.19 -11.12
CA LYS A 66 -4.41 1.20 -10.14
C LYS A 66 -5.56 2.17 -9.94
N GLU A 67 -5.89 2.42 -8.68
CA GLU A 67 -6.78 3.50 -8.29
C GLU A 67 -5.96 4.77 -8.10
N ILE A 68 -6.35 5.85 -8.77
CA ILE A 68 -5.85 7.21 -8.54
C ILE A 68 -7.05 8.12 -8.59
N ASP A 69 -7.42 8.73 -7.48
CA ASP A 69 -8.61 9.58 -7.40
C ASP A 69 -8.31 11.01 -6.94
N SER A 70 -9.28 11.90 -7.13
CA SER A 70 -9.19 13.30 -6.71
C SER A 70 -9.23 13.50 -5.19
N LYS A 71 -9.61 12.47 -4.43
CA LYS A 71 -9.62 12.47 -2.96
C LYS A 71 -8.25 12.11 -2.37
N GLY A 72 -7.28 11.80 -3.23
CA GLY A 72 -5.91 11.51 -2.85
C GLY A 72 -5.65 10.03 -2.52
N ILE A 73 -6.57 9.14 -2.91
CA ILE A 73 -6.34 7.70 -2.89
C ILE A 73 -5.39 7.34 -4.02
N THR A 74 -4.40 6.50 -3.72
CA THR A 74 -3.53 5.90 -4.72
C THR A 74 -3.16 4.49 -4.32
N THR A 75 -3.24 3.54 -5.25
CA THR A 75 -2.79 2.16 -5.02
C THR A 75 -1.47 1.84 -5.74
N GLU A 76 -0.70 0.91 -5.21
CA GLU A 76 0.41 0.26 -5.92
C GLU A 76 0.35 -1.23 -5.64
N TYR A 77 0.98 -2.03 -6.49
CA TYR A 77 1.06 -3.48 -6.32
C TYR A 77 2.50 -3.92 -6.45
N VAL A 78 2.93 -4.82 -5.56
CA VAL A 78 4.28 -5.37 -5.57
C VAL A 78 4.24 -6.86 -5.29
N ARG A 79 5.04 -7.62 -6.04
CA ARG A 79 5.19 -9.06 -5.85
C ARG A 79 6.39 -9.34 -4.93
N CYS A 80 6.23 -10.31 -4.04
CA CYS A 80 7.32 -10.88 -3.26
C CYS A 80 8.40 -11.42 -4.22
N PRO A 81 9.71 -11.21 -3.95
CA PRO A 81 10.79 -11.68 -4.82
C PRO A 81 11.11 -13.16 -4.60
N ASP A 82 10.30 -13.86 -3.79
CA ASP A 82 10.36 -15.31 -3.62
C ASP A 82 10.26 -15.99 -4.99
N PRO A 83 11.27 -16.77 -5.41
CA PRO A 83 11.31 -17.37 -6.74
C PRO A 83 10.37 -18.57 -6.88
N THR A 84 9.68 -18.98 -5.82
CA THR A 84 8.72 -20.09 -5.85
C THR A 84 7.35 -19.68 -6.37
N GLU A 85 6.49 -20.68 -6.58
CA GLU A 85 5.07 -20.50 -6.93
C GLU A 85 4.21 -19.87 -5.81
N ALA A 86 4.82 -19.42 -4.70
CA ALA A 86 4.11 -18.73 -3.63
C ALA A 86 3.45 -17.44 -4.13
N GLY A 87 4.04 -16.72 -5.10
CA GLY A 87 3.37 -15.68 -5.88
C GLY A 87 2.70 -14.56 -5.08
N VAL A 88 3.20 -14.23 -3.89
CA VAL A 88 2.52 -13.26 -3.00
C VAL A 88 2.52 -11.86 -3.61
N VAL A 89 1.35 -11.25 -3.75
CA VAL A 89 1.20 -9.85 -4.21
C VAL A 89 0.59 -9.01 -3.08
N LEU A 90 1.27 -7.90 -2.78
CA LEU A 90 0.85 -6.90 -1.83
C LEU A 90 0.29 -5.68 -2.55
N LYS A 91 -0.94 -5.32 -2.23
CA LYS A 91 -1.55 -4.03 -2.57
C LYS A 91 -1.19 -3.00 -1.50
N ILE A 92 -0.68 -1.87 -1.93
CA ILE A 92 -0.35 -0.71 -1.10
C ILE A 92 -1.42 0.32 -1.36
N THR A 93 -2.16 0.76 -0.35
CA THR A 93 -3.18 1.81 -0.49
C THR A 93 -2.79 3.02 0.34
N ARG A 94 -2.48 4.13 -0.34
CA ARG A 94 -2.25 5.45 0.28
C ARG A 94 -3.56 6.22 0.31
N ARG A 95 -3.90 6.81 1.46
CA ARG A 95 -5.02 7.77 1.60
C ARG A 95 -4.50 9.09 2.17
N LYS A 96 -5.02 10.22 1.68
CA LYS A 96 -4.74 11.53 2.26
C LYS A 96 -5.38 11.62 3.64
N ILE A 97 -4.63 12.07 4.64
CA ILE A 97 -5.19 12.34 5.97
C ILE A 97 -5.87 13.70 5.88
N GLU A 98 -7.18 13.73 6.05
CA GLU A 98 -7.91 14.99 6.20
C GLU A 98 -7.44 15.68 7.50
N GLY A 99 -7.10 16.96 7.40
CA GLY A 99 -6.77 17.76 8.57
C GLY A 99 -7.99 17.91 9.49
N PRO A 100 -7.81 18.34 10.75
CA PRO A 100 -8.94 18.65 11.61
C PRO A 100 -9.86 19.65 10.89
N LYS A 101 -11.14 19.28 10.72
CA LYS A 101 -12.15 20.19 10.18
C LYS A 101 -12.11 21.46 11.04
N LYS A 102 -11.85 22.62 10.44
CA LYS A 102 -11.91 23.90 11.16
C LYS A 102 -13.26 23.95 11.85
N ARG A 103 -13.25 24.04 13.18
CA ARG A 103 -14.45 24.23 13.98
C ARG A 103 -15.01 25.59 13.55
N VAL A 104 -16.10 25.58 12.79
CA VAL A 104 -16.84 26.81 12.50
C VAL A 104 -17.52 27.16 13.82
N LEU A 105 -16.97 28.14 14.54
CA LEU A 105 -17.62 28.72 15.70
C LEU A 105 -18.84 29.52 15.18
N PRO A 106 -19.99 29.43 15.87
CA PRO A 106 -21.18 30.19 15.53
C PRO A 106 -20.96 31.71 15.66
#